data_AF-A0A7S2LKS7-F1
#
_entry.id   AF-A0A7S2LKS7-F1
#
_cell.length_a   1.000
_cell.length_b   1.000
_cell.length_c   1.000
_cell.angle_alpha   90.00
_cell.angle_beta   90.00
_cell.angle_gamma   90.00
#
_symmetry.space_group_name_H-M   'P 1'
#
loop_
_entity.id
_entity.type
_entity.pdbx_description
1 polymer ?
#
loop_
_entity_poly.entity_id
_entity_poly.type
_entity_poly.pdbx_seq_one_letter_code
_entity_poly.pdbx_strand_id
1 'polypeptide(L)'
;MMMNTTIAITYLLLLVSHIPIFTYAFCPKLYWHDEFDGNELNTTNWNIAVGDGCIVGICGWGNNESETYTADNVMVNNGKLILEARKLTNDAGEIEYTSGRINSDHLADIDVYGRFEARIRLPIGGHGIWPAFWMLPSEWIFGGWPASGEIDIMENIGREPYTIHGTIHYGNHAHFYQGKSVDLKNVPFSMDYHTFAVDREFNSIRFILDDVVYFSISADDIGDNTWP
;
A
#
# COMPACT_ATOMS: atom_id res chain seq x y z
N MET A 1 -47.98 41.37 -53.12
CA MET A 1 -46.78 41.95 -52.51
C MET A 1 -46.21 40.89 -51.58
N MET A 2 -45.30 40.04 -52.07
CA MET A 2 -44.77 38.88 -51.34
C MET A 2 -43.49 39.28 -50.62
N MET A 3 -43.44 39.13 -49.30
CA MET A 3 -42.24 39.32 -48.49
C MET A 3 -41.48 37.98 -48.38
N ASN A 4 -40.25 37.95 -48.86
CA ASN A 4 -39.32 36.84 -48.65
C ASN A 4 -38.59 37.06 -47.32
N THR A 5 -38.79 36.15 -46.37
CA THR A 5 -37.99 36.04 -45.15
C THR A 5 -36.85 35.05 -45.38
N THR A 6 -35.62 35.53 -45.39
CA THR A 6 -34.41 34.71 -45.46
C THR A 6 -33.95 34.37 -44.04
N ILE A 7 -33.95 33.09 -43.69
CA ILE A 7 -33.40 32.60 -42.41
C ILE A 7 -31.93 32.23 -42.66
N ALA A 8 -31.02 32.89 -41.96
CA ALA A 8 -29.61 32.52 -41.93
C ALA A 8 -29.38 31.46 -40.83
N ILE A 9 -28.93 30.27 -41.23
CA ILE A 9 -28.50 29.20 -40.31
C ILE A 9 -26.98 29.29 -40.17
N THR A 10 -26.52 29.65 -38.98
CA THR A 10 -25.09 29.71 -38.65
C THR A 10 -24.65 28.35 -38.13
N TYR A 11 -23.81 27.64 -38.89
CA TYR A 11 -23.19 26.40 -38.43
C TYR A 11 -21.98 26.72 -37.55
N LEU A 12 -22.06 26.42 -36.25
CA LEU A 12 -20.93 26.50 -35.33
C LEU A 12 -20.12 25.20 -35.44
N LEU A 13 -18.97 25.25 -36.12
CA LEU A 13 -18.00 24.15 -36.11
C LEU A 13 -17.28 24.11 -34.75
N LEU A 14 -17.64 23.15 -33.90
CA LEU A 14 -16.88 22.78 -32.71
C LEU A 14 -15.67 21.94 -33.13
N LEU A 15 -14.50 22.56 -33.21
CA LEU A 15 -13.22 21.86 -33.32
C LEU A 15 -12.92 21.20 -31.96
N VAL A 16 -13.22 19.91 -31.84
CA VAL A 16 -12.80 19.09 -30.70
C VAL A 16 -11.32 18.75 -30.90
N SER A 17 -10.43 19.57 -30.35
CA SER A 17 -9.00 19.26 -30.30
C SER A 17 -8.82 18.00 -29.45
N HIS A 18 -8.52 16.87 -30.11
CA HIS A 18 -8.07 15.66 -29.42
C HIS A 18 -6.65 15.94 -28.93
N ILE A 19 -6.53 16.44 -27.71
CA ILE A 19 -5.24 16.47 -27.02
C ILE A 19 -4.94 15.02 -26.65
N PRO A 20 -3.93 14.36 -27.24
CA PRO A 20 -3.52 13.04 -26.80
C PRO A 20 -3.08 13.16 -25.33
N ILE A 21 -3.83 12.51 -24.43
CA ILE A 21 -3.41 12.31 -23.05
C ILE A 21 -2.27 11.30 -23.13
N PHE A 22 -1.04 11.78 -23.14
CA PHE A 22 0.12 10.92 -22.94
C PHE A 22 0.16 10.54 -21.46
N THR A 23 -0.24 9.32 -21.13
CA THR A 23 0.06 8.69 -19.84
C THR A 23 1.55 8.34 -19.84
N TYR A 24 2.40 9.27 -19.41
CA TYR A 24 3.80 8.95 -19.17
C TYR A 24 3.86 8.03 -17.94
N ALA A 25 4.25 6.78 -18.15
CA ALA A 25 4.55 5.88 -17.05
C ALA A 25 5.70 6.49 -16.24
N PHE A 26 5.45 6.76 -14.95
CA PHE A 26 6.41 7.36 -14.05
C PHE A 26 7.74 6.59 -14.00
N CYS A 27 7.66 5.25 -14.04
CA CYS A 27 8.79 4.35 -14.23
C CYS A 27 8.58 3.47 -15.47
N PRO A 28 9.19 3.79 -16.62
CA PRO A 28 8.95 3.06 -17.88
C PRO A 28 9.68 1.70 -17.94
N LYS A 29 10.52 1.37 -16.95
CA LYS A 29 11.31 0.14 -16.89
C LYS A 29 11.01 -0.60 -15.60
N LEU A 30 10.56 -1.85 -15.72
CA LEU A 30 10.49 -2.79 -14.59
C LEU A 30 11.91 -3.15 -14.15
N TYR A 31 12.24 -2.91 -12.88
CA TYR A 31 13.55 -3.22 -12.32
C TYR A 31 13.55 -4.56 -11.58
N TRP A 32 12.51 -4.79 -10.79
CA TRP A 32 12.33 -5.98 -9.97
C TRP A 32 10.83 -6.27 -9.86
N HIS A 33 10.49 -7.54 -9.69
CA HIS A 33 9.12 -8.00 -9.46
C HIS A 33 9.12 -9.42 -8.86
N ASP A 34 7.99 -9.80 -8.28
CA ASP A 34 7.68 -11.17 -7.88
C ASP A 34 6.22 -11.47 -8.23
N GLU A 35 6.00 -12.32 -9.23
CA GLU A 35 4.66 -12.72 -9.68
C GLU A 35 4.09 -13.89 -8.87
N PHE A 36 4.87 -14.45 -7.94
CA PHE A 36 4.47 -15.61 -7.13
C PHE A 36 4.04 -16.83 -7.96
N ASP A 37 4.66 -17.03 -9.13
CA ASP A 37 4.36 -18.13 -10.08
C ASP A 37 4.81 -19.51 -9.59
N GLY A 38 5.63 -19.56 -8.54
CA GLY A 38 6.10 -20.80 -7.92
C GLY A 38 5.03 -21.52 -7.07
N ASN A 39 5.48 -22.52 -6.32
CA ASN A 39 4.66 -23.23 -5.32
C ASN A 39 5.08 -22.92 -3.87
N GLU A 40 6.11 -22.08 -3.71
CA GLU A 40 6.67 -21.68 -2.43
C GLU A 40 7.13 -20.21 -2.51
N LEU A 41 7.27 -19.58 -1.35
CA LEU A 41 7.80 -18.22 -1.27
C LEU A 41 9.26 -18.21 -1.72
N ASN A 42 9.62 -17.29 -2.62
CA ASN A 42 11.00 -17.13 -3.00
C ASN A 42 11.81 -16.50 -1.86
N THR A 43 12.57 -17.31 -1.14
CA THR A 43 13.37 -16.86 0.01
C THR A 43 14.64 -16.10 -0.38
N THR A 44 14.95 -15.96 -1.67
CA THR A 44 15.96 -14.98 -2.12
C THR A 44 15.41 -13.56 -2.15
N ASN A 45 14.08 -13.40 -2.15
CA ASN A 45 13.40 -12.12 -2.19
C ASN A 45 12.81 -11.74 -0.83
N TRP A 46 12.37 -12.73 -0.05
CA TRP A 46 11.53 -12.51 1.13
C TRP A 46 12.01 -13.28 2.36
N ASN A 47 12.06 -12.57 3.48
CA ASN A 47 12.12 -13.12 4.82
C ASN A 47 10.69 -13.38 5.32
N ILE A 48 10.50 -14.44 6.11
CA ILE A 48 9.27 -14.68 6.88
C ILE A 48 9.49 -14.19 8.30
N ALA A 49 8.68 -13.23 8.76
CA ALA A 49 8.68 -12.82 10.15
C ALA A 49 7.96 -13.86 11.01
N VAL A 50 8.47 -14.11 12.22
CA VAL A 50 7.91 -15.08 13.15
C VAL A 50 7.78 -14.49 14.55
N GLY A 51 6.79 -14.97 15.30
CA GLY A 51 6.54 -14.54 16.67
C GLY A 51 5.65 -13.29 16.77
N ASP A 52 5.62 -12.74 17.99
CA ASP A 52 4.78 -11.63 18.44
C ASP A 52 5.58 -10.32 18.62
N GLY A 53 6.81 -10.26 18.09
CA GLY A 53 7.73 -9.13 18.24
C GLY A 53 8.50 -9.07 19.55
N CYS A 54 8.21 -9.94 20.53
CA CYS A 54 8.92 -9.91 21.82
C CYS A 54 10.42 -10.22 21.70
N ILE A 55 10.82 -11.09 20.77
CA ILE A 55 12.23 -11.47 20.58
C ILE A 55 13.10 -10.30 20.11
N VAL A 56 12.50 -9.30 19.46
CA VAL A 56 13.15 -8.05 19.03
C VAL A 56 12.79 -6.87 19.94
N GLY A 57 12.20 -7.13 21.11
CA GLY A 57 11.94 -6.13 22.14
C GLY A 57 10.71 -5.25 21.93
N ILE A 58 9.83 -5.60 20.98
CA ILE A 58 8.59 -4.88 20.66
C ILE A 58 7.40 -5.84 20.70
N CYS A 59 7.13 -6.45 21.86
CA CYS A 59 5.96 -7.32 22.05
C CYS A 59 4.66 -6.70 21.52
N GLY A 60 3.83 -7.53 20.86
CA GLY A 60 2.65 -7.05 20.13
C GLY A 60 3.02 -6.12 18.99
N TRP A 61 4.21 -6.31 18.39
CA TRP A 61 4.84 -5.52 17.33
C TRP A 61 4.84 -4.00 17.56
N GLY A 62 4.80 -3.56 18.83
CA GLY A 62 4.72 -2.15 19.20
C GLY A 62 3.31 -1.55 19.18
N ASN A 63 2.30 -2.31 18.72
CA ASN A 63 0.92 -1.86 18.50
C ASN A 63 -0.12 -2.61 19.33
N ASN A 64 0.30 -3.45 20.28
CA ASN A 64 -0.58 -4.41 20.97
C ASN A 64 -1.30 -5.36 20.00
N GLU A 65 -0.61 -5.74 18.93
CA GLU A 65 -1.02 -6.80 18.02
C GLU A 65 -1.20 -8.14 18.77
N SER A 66 -2.22 -8.92 18.37
CA SER A 66 -2.66 -10.12 19.09
C SER A 66 -2.24 -11.42 18.42
N GLU A 67 -1.75 -11.34 17.18
CA GLU A 67 -1.33 -12.48 16.39
C GLU A 67 0.12 -12.88 16.67
N THR A 68 0.37 -14.17 16.53
CA THR A 68 1.73 -14.70 16.36
C THR A 68 1.96 -14.93 14.88
N TYR A 69 2.98 -14.28 14.29
CA TYR A 69 3.34 -14.56 12.90
C TYR A 69 3.99 -15.94 12.77
N THR A 70 3.61 -16.71 11.76
CA THR A 70 4.19 -18.04 11.50
C THR A 70 4.37 -18.30 10.01
N ALA A 71 5.29 -19.20 9.67
CA ALA A 71 5.51 -19.63 8.29
C ALA A 71 4.32 -20.40 7.70
N ASP A 72 3.55 -21.12 8.52
CA ASP A 72 2.38 -21.91 8.08
C ASP A 72 1.22 -21.03 7.58
N ASN A 73 1.27 -19.73 7.85
CA ASN A 73 0.32 -18.74 7.40
C ASN A 73 0.77 -18.04 6.10
N VAL A 74 1.95 -18.38 5.56
CA VAL A 74 2.50 -17.83 4.32
C VAL A 74 2.52 -18.92 3.24
N MET A 75 1.74 -18.73 2.18
CA MET A 75 1.62 -19.71 1.11
C MET A 75 1.75 -19.02 -0.25
N VAL A 76 2.31 -19.76 -1.22
CA VAL A 76 2.27 -19.36 -2.63
C VAL A 76 1.50 -20.42 -3.39
N ASN A 77 0.46 -19.99 -4.13
CA ASN A 77 -0.37 -20.91 -4.89
C ASN A 77 -1.03 -20.20 -6.08
N ASN A 78 -0.88 -20.76 -7.28
CA ASN A 78 -1.50 -20.28 -8.51
C ASN A 78 -1.22 -18.80 -8.82
N GLY A 79 0.05 -18.38 -8.80
CA GLY A 79 0.46 -17.01 -9.14
C GLY A 79 0.11 -15.99 -8.06
N LYS A 80 0.05 -16.42 -6.79
CA LYS A 80 -0.42 -15.58 -5.67
C LYS A 80 0.31 -15.91 -4.38
N LEU A 81 0.76 -14.87 -3.70
CA LEU A 81 1.00 -14.89 -2.26
C LEU A 81 -0.32 -14.88 -1.49
N ILE A 82 -0.41 -15.73 -0.47
CA ILE A 82 -1.53 -15.81 0.47
C ILE A 82 -0.96 -15.67 1.88
N LEU A 83 -1.35 -14.60 2.56
CA LEU A 83 -1.13 -14.40 3.98
C LEU A 83 -2.46 -14.66 4.70
N GLU A 84 -2.55 -15.77 5.43
CA GLU A 84 -3.80 -16.22 6.01
C GLU A 84 -3.83 -15.97 7.52
N ALA A 85 -4.71 -15.08 7.98
CA ALA A 85 -4.99 -14.93 9.40
C ALA A 85 -5.94 -16.06 9.86
N ARG A 86 -5.58 -16.77 10.95
CA ARG A 86 -6.36 -17.88 11.51
C ARG A 86 -6.68 -17.60 12.97
N LYS A 87 -7.92 -17.91 13.36
CA LYS A 87 -8.33 -18.00 14.77
C LYS A 87 -8.27 -19.47 15.18
N LEU A 88 -7.44 -19.76 16.15
CA LEU A 88 -7.22 -21.09 16.70
C LEU A 88 -7.76 -21.15 18.14
N THR A 89 -8.00 -22.36 18.60
CA THR A 89 -8.26 -22.65 20.01
C THR A 89 -7.22 -23.67 20.46
N ASN A 90 -6.40 -23.33 21.45
CA ASN A 90 -5.39 -24.24 21.97
C ASN A 90 -6.00 -25.35 22.85
N ASP A 91 -5.19 -26.31 23.28
CA ASP A 91 -5.65 -27.45 24.09
C ASP A 91 -6.24 -27.04 25.45
N ALA A 92 -5.90 -25.84 25.95
CA ALA A 92 -6.47 -25.26 27.16
C ALA A 92 -7.81 -24.54 26.94
N GLY A 93 -8.28 -24.46 25.68
CA GLY A 93 -9.50 -23.77 25.31
C GLY A 93 -9.34 -22.26 25.11
N GLU A 94 -8.12 -21.75 25.10
CA GLU A 94 -7.82 -20.33 24.91
C GLU A 94 -7.77 -19.99 23.42
N ILE A 95 -8.19 -18.78 23.08
CA ILE A 95 -8.18 -18.31 21.69
C ILE A 95 -6.79 -17.77 21.37
N GLU A 96 -6.25 -18.24 20.26
CA GLU A 96 -4.99 -17.75 19.69
C GLU A 96 -5.23 -17.24 18.26
N TYR A 97 -4.45 -16.26 17.84
CA TYR A 97 -4.46 -15.75 16.48
C TYR A 97 -3.10 -15.98 15.84
N THR A 98 -3.09 -16.50 14.62
CA THR A 98 -1.86 -16.63 13.82
C THR A 98 -2.03 -15.94 12.48
N SER A 99 -0.95 -15.43 11.92
CA SER A 99 -0.97 -14.72 10.64
C SER A 99 0.37 -14.86 9.90
N GLY A 100 0.41 -14.38 8.66
CA GLY A 100 1.64 -14.33 7.85
C GLY A 100 2.15 -12.90 7.74
N ARG A 101 3.45 -12.70 7.92
CA ARG A 101 4.16 -11.44 7.62
C ARG A 101 5.46 -11.78 6.91
N ILE A 102 5.71 -11.08 5.81
CA ILE A 102 6.96 -11.18 5.06
C ILE A 102 7.57 -9.79 4.89
N ASN A 103 8.87 -9.72 4.66
CA ASN A 103 9.58 -8.48 4.32
C ASN A 103 10.76 -8.79 3.40
N SER A 104 11.24 -7.79 2.68
CA SER A 104 12.37 -7.90 1.76
C SER A 104 13.70 -7.40 2.35
N ASP A 105 13.76 -7.17 3.66
CA ASP A 105 14.90 -6.57 4.36
C ASP A 105 16.22 -7.26 3.98
N HIS A 106 17.13 -6.50 3.38
CA HIS A 106 18.45 -6.95 2.92
C HIS A 106 18.44 -8.07 1.86
N LEU A 107 17.30 -8.28 1.18
CA LEU A 107 17.14 -9.27 0.11
C LEU A 107 16.79 -8.61 -1.22
N ALA A 108 15.61 -8.00 -1.29
CA ALA A 108 15.14 -7.25 -2.45
C ALA A 108 15.07 -5.75 -2.13
N ASP A 109 16.20 -5.23 -1.62
CA ASP A 109 16.41 -3.79 -1.39
C ASP A 109 16.55 -3.08 -2.75
N ILE A 110 15.50 -2.40 -3.18
CA ILE A 110 15.46 -1.70 -4.47
C ILE A 110 15.76 -0.21 -4.26
N ASP A 111 16.24 0.45 -5.31
CA ASP A 111 16.57 1.89 -5.35
C ASP A 111 15.49 2.75 -4.69
N VAL A 112 15.93 3.79 -3.99
CA VAL A 112 15.08 4.67 -3.17
C VAL A 112 14.00 5.39 -3.97
N TYR A 113 14.16 5.52 -5.28
CA TYR A 113 13.22 6.24 -6.15
C TYR A 113 12.62 5.32 -7.20
N GLY A 114 11.30 5.34 -7.29
CA GLY A 114 10.57 4.51 -8.24
C GLY A 114 9.10 4.36 -7.91
N ARG A 115 8.43 3.50 -8.68
CA ARG A 115 7.09 3.02 -8.36
C ARG A 115 7.20 1.69 -7.61
N PHE A 116 6.55 1.63 -6.45
CA PHE A 116 6.36 0.41 -5.68
C PHE A 116 4.88 0.07 -5.73
N GLU A 117 4.54 -1.12 -6.21
CA GLU A 117 3.17 -1.49 -6.53
C GLU A 117 2.88 -2.93 -6.16
N ALA A 118 1.68 -3.20 -5.64
CA ALA A 118 1.18 -4.54 -5.43
C ALA A 118 -0.31 -4.63 -5.79
N ARG A 119 -0.69 -5.72 -6.47
CA ARG A 119 -2.08 -6.05 -6.78
C ARG A 119 -2.65 -6.97 -5.71
N ILE A 120 -3.46 -6.44 -4.80
CA ILE A 120 -3.90 -7.12 -3.58
C ILE A 120 -5.43 -7.17 -3.52
N ARG A 121 -5.99 -8.30 -3.07
CA ARG A 121 -7.37 -8.41 -2.63
C ARG A 121 -7.39 -8.61 -1.11
N LEU A 122 -8.09 -7.75 -0.39
CA LEU A 122 -8.06 -7.77 1.07
C LEU A 122 -8.89 -8.94 1.66
N PRO A 123 -8.61 -9.38 2.89
CA PRO A 123 -9.49 -10.30 3.60
C PRO A 123 -10.89 -9.72 3.76
N ILE A 124 -11.89 -10.59 3.93
CA ILE A 124 -13.18 -10.14 4.47
C ILE A 124 -12.88 -9.57 5.87
N GLY A 125 -13.16 -8.28 6.04
CA GLY A 125 -12.84 -7.55 7.27
C GLY A 125 -13.61 -8.04 8.50
N GLY A 126 -13.54 -7.25 9.55
CA GLY A 126 -14.12 -7.54 10.86
C GLY A 126 -13.36 -6.80 11.96
N HIS A 127 -13.85 -6.90 13.18
CA HIS A 127 -13.11 -6.38 14.32
C HIS A 127 -11.78 -7.13 14.49
N GLY A 128 -10.66 -6.39 14.52
CA GLY A 128 -9.31 -6.93 14.77
C GLY A 128 -8.53 -7.35 13.52
N ILE A 129 -9.12 -7.29 12.32
CA ILE A 129 -8.38 -7.55 11.07
C ILE A 129 -7.70 -6.26 10.60
N TRP A 130 -6.40 -6.32 10.29
CA TRP A 130 -5.60 -5.17 9.87
C TRP A 130 -4.55 -5.61 8.82
N PRO A 131 -4.91 -5.73 7.53
CA PRO A 131 -3.94 -5.97 6.49
C PRO A 131 -3.18 -4.68 6.15
N ALA A 132 -1.88 -4.81 5.88
CA ALA A 132 -1.00 -3.71 5.50
C ALA A 132 -0.05 -4.11 4.36
N PHE A 133 0.24 -3.16 3.48
CA PHE A 133 1.32 -3.17 2.50
C PHE A 133 2.08 -1.85 2.66
N TRP A 134 3.33 -1.95 3.07
CA TRP A 134 4.09 -0.83 3.63
C TRP A 134 5.59 -1.04 3.41
N MET A 135 6.37 0.00 3.69
CA MET A 135 7.82 0.01 3.50
C MET A 135 8.52 0.57 4.73
N LEU A 136 9.63 -0.06 5.09
CA LEU A 136 10.63 0.43 6.03
C LEU A 136 11.98 0.57 5.32
N PRO A 137 12.88 1.42 5.84
CA PRO A 137 14.25 1.45 5.39
C PRO A 137 15.00 0.18 5.83
N SER A 138 15.78 -0.41 4.93
CA SER A 138 16.74 -1.47 5.29
C SER A 138 17.92 -0.90 6.09
N GLU A 139 18.26 0.37 5.86
CA GLU A 139 19.32 1.09 6.57
C GLU A 139 18.75 2.21 7.46
N TRP A 140 18.89 2.07 8.77
CA TRP A 140 18.34 2.99 9.78
C TRP A 140 19.25 4.22 10.03
N ILE A 141 19.66 4.89 8.95
CA ILE A 141 20.71 5.93 8.96
C ILE A 141 20.36 7.19 9.76
N PHE A 142 19.08 7.45 9.99
CA PHE A 142 18.60 8.63 10.72
C PHE A 142 18.18 8.30 12.16
N GLY A 143 18.42 7.06 12.61
CA GLY A 143 17.99 6.54 13.91
C GLY A 143 16.91 5.46 13.79
N GLY A 144 16.41 4.96 14.91
CA GLY A 144 15.30 4.00 14.91
C GLY A 144 13.98 4.62 14.40
N TRP A 145 12.92 3.83 14.39
CA TRP A 145 11.59 4.34 14.09
C TRP A 145 11.15 5.43 15.10
N PRO A 146 10.52 6.54 14.66
CA PRO A 146 10.13 6.88 13.28
C PRO A 146 11.16 7.74 12.54
N ALA A 147 12.36 7.93 13.08
CA ALA A 147 13.35 8.88 12.55
C ALA A 147 13.87 8.50 11.16
N SER A 148 13.98 7.21 10.85
CA SER A 148 14.32 6.74 9.50
C SER A 148 13.12 6.55 8.57
N GLY A 149 11.90 6.82 9.04
CA GLY A 149 10.71 6.83 8.21
C GLY A 149 9.99 5.49 8.07
N GLU A 150 8.74 5.58 7.62
CA GLU A 150 7.85 4.50 7.22
C GLU A 150 6.87 5.02 6.16
N ILE A 151 6.54 4.19 5.16
CA ILE A 151 5.57 4.52 4.11
C ILE A 151 4.54 3.40 4.04
N ASP A 152 3.33 3.68 4.51
CA ASP A 152 2.19 2.76 4.49
C ASP A 152 1.42 2.97 3.19
N ILE A 153 1.77 2.20 2.15
CA ILE A 153 1.16 2.29 0.82
C ILE A 153 -0.35 1.99 0.89
N MET A 154 -0.70 0.99 1.69
CA MET A 154 -2.09 0.62 1.97
C MET A 154 -2.21 -0.01 3.35
N GLU A 155 -3.07 0.56 4.17
CA GLU A 155 -3.64 -0.10 5.34
C GLU A 155 -5.16 -0.16 5.23
N ASN A 156 -5.76 -1.22 5.78
CA ASN A 156 -7.20 -1.27 6.00
C ASN A 156 -7.50 -1.57 7.47
N ILE A 157 -8.49 -0.89 8.02
CA ILE A 157 -9.08 -1.26 9.31
C ILE A 157 -10.25 -2.17 9.00
N GLY A 158 -10.22 -3.44 9.44
CA GLY A 158 -11.17 -4.45 8.98
C GLY A 158 -12.65 -4.12 9.22
N ARG A 159 -12.97 -3.26 10.20
CA ARG A 159 -14.35 -2.78 10.43
C ARG A 159 -14.81 -1.72 9.41
N GLU A 160 -13.90 -1.23 8.58
CA GLU A 160 -14.08 -0.23 7.51
C GLU A 160 -13.76 -0.87 6.15
N PRO A 161 -14.54 -1.87 5.70
CA PRO A 161 -14.15 -2.70 4.56
C PRO A 161 -14.13 -1.96 3.22
N TYR A 162 -14.62 -0.72 3.17
CA TYR A 162 -14.66 0.15 2.00
C TYR A 162 -13.52 1.16 1.96
N THR A 163 -12.71 1.26 3.03
CA THR A 163 -11.76 2.34 3.23
C THR A 163 -10.33 1.82 3.35
N ILE A 164 -9.41 2.41 2.61
CA ILE A 164 -7.96 2.25 2.85
C ILE A 164 -7.36 3.56 3.30
N HIS A 165 -6.18 3.45 3.90
CA HIS A 165 -5.37 4.58 4.37
C HIS A 165 -3.98 4.47 3.74
N GLY A 166 -3.45 5.61 3.28
CA GLY A 166 -2.05 5.75 2.92
C GLY A 166 -1.40 6.79 3.80
N THR A 167 -0.28 6.44 4.41
CA THR A 167 0.34 7.23 5.49
C THR A 167 1.86 7.26 5.34
N ILE A 168 2.47 8.37 5.73
CA ILE A 168 3.90 8.40 6.04
C ILE A 168 4.10 8.64 7.54
N HIS A 169 5.07 7.96 8.14
CA HIS A 169 5.49 8.21 9.52
C HIS A 169 6.92 8.74 9.51
N TYR A 170 7.17 9.76 10.31
CA TYR A 170 8.46 10.46 10.32
C TYR A 170 8.70 11.16 11.66
N GLY A 171 9.91 11.67 11.84
CA GLY A 171 10.26 12.57 12.93
C GLY A 171 11.41 12.05 13.79
N ASN A 172 12.32 12.95 14.16
CA ASN A 172 13.58 12.59 14.81
C ASN A 172 13.44 12.47 16.35
N HIS A 173 12.73 13.40 16.98
CA HIS A 173 12.56 13.47 18.45
C HIS A 173 11.12 13.23 18.92
N ALA A 174 10.18 13.18 17.98
CA ALA A 174 8.76 12.95 18.21
C ALA A 174 8.19 12.22 17.00
N HIS A 175 7.13 11.44 17.23
CA HIS A 175 6.41 10.75 16.17
C HIS A 175 5.39 11.69 15.52
N PHE A 176 5.52 11.87 14.22
CA PHE A 176 4.55 12.54 13.37
C PHE A 176 4.10 11.58 12.27
N TYR A 177 2.89 11.80 11.77
CA TYR A 177 2.37 11.08 10.61
C TYR A 177 1.48 12.00 9.79
N GLN A 178 1.44 11.76 8.48
CA GLN A 178 0.55 12.45 7.55
C GLN A 178 0.02 11.44 6.55
N GLY A 179 -1.29 11.48 6.29
CA GLY A 179 -1.93 10.49 5.46
C GLY A 179 -3.29 10.94 4.97
N LYS A 180 -3.89 10.10 4.12
CA LYS A 180 -5.25 10.29 3.63
C LYS A 180 -5.91 8.94 3.39
N SER A 181 -7.23 8.91 3.48
CA SER A 181 -8.02 7.73 3.19
C SER A 181 -8.77 7.84 1.85
N VAL A 182 -9.07 6.68 1.28
CA VAL A 182 -9.95 6.51 0.13
C VAL A 182 -11.05 5.54 0.49
N ASP A 183 -12.29 5.89 0.15
CA ASP A 183 -13.48 5.08 0.42
C ASP A 183 -14.23 4.80 -0.88
N LEU A 184 -14.35 3.52 -1.26
CA LEU A 184 -15.04 3.04 -2.46
C LEU A 184 -16.58 3.09 -2.35
N LYS A 185 -17.11 3.49 -1.20
CA LYS A 185 -18.52 3.67 -0.82
C LYS A 185 -19.36 2.40 -0.75
N ASN A 186 -19.36 1.60 -1.81
CA ASN A 186 -20.33 0.51 -1.98
C ASN A 186 -19.71 -0.85 -2.26
N VAL A 187 -18.43 -0.90 -2.65
CA VAL A 187 -17.74 -2.16 -2.94
C VAL A 187 -16.59 -2.31 -1.97
N PRO A 188 -16.59 -3.34 -1.10
CA PRO A 188 -15.50 -3.52 -0.17
C PRO A 188 -14.27 -4.07 -0.90
N PHE A 189 -13.09 -3.72 -0.42
CA PHE A 189 -11.80 -4.12 -0.99
C PHE A 189 -11.53 -5.65 -0.95
N SER A 190 -12.41 -6.42 -0.31
CA SER A 190 -12.36 -7.88 -0.28
C SER A 190 -12.99 -8.56 -1.51
N MET A 191 -13.77 -7.80 -2.30
CA MET A 191 -14.52 -8.33 -3.45
C MET A 191 -13.66 -8.54 -4.70
N ASP A 192 -12.69 -7.66 -4.93
CA ASP A 192 -11.79 -7.74 -6.08
C ASP A 192 -10.38 -7.32 -5.71
N TYR A 193 -9.44 -7.62 -6.59
CA TYR A 193 -8.08 -7.13 -6.50
C TYR A 193 -8.03 -5.68 -6.95
N HIS A 194 -7.28 -4.89 -6.17
CA HIS A 194 -6.95 -3.50 -6.47
C HIS A 194 -5.44 -3.35 -6.53
N THR A 195 -4.99 -2.33 -7.26
CA THR A 195 -3.57 -2.00 -7.39
C THR A 195 -3.25 -0.84 -6.46
N PHE A 196 -2.40 -1.11 -5.47
CA PHE A 196 -1.94 -0.12 -4.49
C PHE A 196 -0.50 0.21 -4.81
N ALA A 197 -0.20 1.51 -4.97
CA ALA A 197 1.14 1.94 -5.32
C ALA A 197 1.54 3.26 -4.67
N VAL A 198 2.86 3.46 -4.60
CA VAL A 198 3.46 4.77 -4.39
C VAL A 198 4.46 5.07 -5.51
N ASP A 199 4.41 6.30 -6.02
CA ASP A 199 5.52 6.90 -6.75
C ASP A 199 6.38 7.66 -5.73
N ARG A 200 7.59 7.17 -5.45
CA ARG A 200 8.56 7.83 -4.57
C ARG A 200 9.63 8.56 -5.39
N GLU A 201 9.66 9.87 -5.23
CA GLU A 201 10.62 10.80 -5.80
C GLU A 201 11.52 11.36 -4.70
N PHE A 202 12.58 12.08 -5.10
CA PHE A 202 13.52 12.69 -4.16
C PHE A 202 12.84 13.55 -3.09
N ASN A 203 11.81 14.31 -3.47
CA ASN A 203 11.14 15.28 -2.60
C ASN A 203 9.61 15.11 -2.57
N SER A 204 9.06 14.02 -3.11
CA SER A 204 7.62 13.78 -3.07
C SER A 204 7.26 12.32 -3.11
N ILE A 205 6.18 11.96 -2.42
CA ILE A 205 5.55 10.65 -2.48
C ILE A 205 4.10 10.85 -2.94
N ARG A 206 3.68 10.07 -3.93
CA ARG A 206 2.29 10.07 -4.43
C ARG A 206 1.69 8.69 -4.22
N PHE A 207 0.62 8.60 -3.45
CA PHE A 207 -0.12 7.36 -3.20
C PHE A 207 -1.23 7.19 -4.23
N ILE A 208 -1.34 5.97 -4.73
CA ILE A 208 -2.12 5.64 -5.93
C ILE A 208 -2.98 4.41 -5.62
N LEU A 209 -4.25 4.50 -5.99
CA LEU A 209 -5.18 3.38 -6.03
C LEU A 209 -5.72 3.25 -7.44
N ASP A 210 -5.53 2.08 -8.07
CA ASP A 210 -6.00 1.78 -9.43
C ASP A 210 -5.67 2.90 -10.43
N ASP A 211 -4.39 3.28 -10.50
CA ASP A 211 -3.83 4.36 -11.32
C ASP A 211 -4.31 5.79 -10.99
N VAL A 212 -5.12 5.97 -9.94
CA VAL A 212 -5.59 7.27 -9.48
C VAL A 212 -4.81 7.73 -8.25
N VAL A 213 -4.06 8.82 -8.40
CA VAL A 213 -3.42 9.51 -7.26
C VAL A 213 -4.51 10.06 -6.33
N TYR A 214 -4.48 9.66 -5.06
CA TYR A 214 -5.44 10.15 -4.06
C TYR A 214 -4.80 11.02 -2.98
N PHE A 215 -3.50 10.82 -2.74
CA PHE A 215 -2.71 11.57 -1.77
C PHE A 215 -1.32 11.85 -2.34
N SER A 216 -0.81 13.04 -2.05
CA SER A 216 0.53 13.46 -2.43
C SER A 216 1.08 14.31 -1.31
N ILE A 217 2.35 14.09 -1.00
CA ILE A 217 3.07 14.79 0.05
C ILE A 217 4.49 15.06 -0.41
N SER A 218 5.05 16.18 0.01
CA SER A 218 6.39 16.63 -0.32
C SER A 218 7.24 16.87 0.92
N ALA A 219 8.55 16.94 0.74
CA ALA A 219 9.48 17.25 1.82
C ALA A 219 9.15 18.59 2.52
N ASP A 220 8.65 19.57 1.76
CA ASP A 220 8.25 20.87 2.31
C ASP A 220 7.07 20.76 3.29
N ASP A 221 6.20 19.76 3.13
CA ASP A 221 5.02 19.55 3.98
C ASP A 221 5.37 19.01 5.37
N ILE A 222 6.58 18.47 5.56
CA ILE A 222 7.04 17.90 6.84
C ILE A 222 8.06 18.78 7.58
N GLY A 223 8.44 19.93 7.00
CA GLY A 223 9.37 20.89 7.59
C GLY A 223 10.78 20.31 7.78
N ASP A 224 11.43 20.63 8.91
CA ASP A 224 12.81 20.21 9.21
C ASP A 224 12.93 18.73 9.64
N ASN A 225 11.87 17.92 9.49
CA ASN A 225 11.91 16.51 9.82
C ASN A 225 12.62 15.70 8.73
N THR A 226 13.14 14.53 9.11
CA THR A 226 13.71 13.58 8.16
C THR A 226 12.65 13.10 7.17
N TRP A 227 12.97 13.19 5.88
CA TRP A 227 12.13 12.68 4.79
C TRP A 227 12.24 11.15 4.68
N PRO A 228 11.12 10.42 4.71
CA PRO A 228 11.11 8.95 4.63
C PRO A 228 11.50 8.41 3.25
#